data_AF-A0A2U1UXE8-F1
#
_entry.id   AF-A0A2U1UXE8-F1
#
_cell.length_a   1.000
_cell.length_b   1.000
_cell.length_c   1.000
_cell.angle_alpha   90.00
_cell.angle_beta   90.00
_cell.angle_gamma   90.00
#
_symmetry.space_group_name_H-M   'P 1'
#
loop_
_entity.id
_entity.type
_entity.pdbx_description
1 polymer ?
#
loop_
_entity_poly.entity_id
_entity_poly.type
_entity_poly.pdbx_seq_one_letter_code
_entity_poly.pdbx_strand_id
1 'polypeptide(L)'
;MAQAAQFPKLDLDKLIGRDAADPARRQRLLALMADRSLAPELHQEVDAADAKARKEGEMPDFLWRGLVRTHTTVQGVTTYEKFVRKSAELPWDHASLSALGPDARKARLIALVGARREDNWRVGRLLRAFAEVGSPEGLAAAQARLRFLEGAGAKVAFFAPPGGKSPKPFSGFGPKYARLFWLDIRDADVSEVHMALDSRIQAIVPLVWPHLDTREGRALVTAAVEDVELYGKVERAFLALAAEARVEAWRADRTIFTMMAPGRWRAAAHFLCTGEASALRG
;
A
#
# COMPACT_ATOMS: atom_id res chain seq x y z
N MET A 1 7.75 -21.39 6.72
CA MET A 1 7.79 -21.12 5.28
C MET A 1 6.91 -22.18 4.63
N ALA A 2 5.69 -21.82 4.23
CA ALA A 2 4.89 -22.74 3.43
C ALA A 2 5.67 -22.99 2.13
N GLN A 3 5.93 -24.26 1.78
CA GLN A 3 6.35 -24.57 0.43
C GLN A 3 5.35 -23.87 -0.49
N ALA A 4 5.84 -23.05 -1.43
CA ALA A 4 5.04 -22.60 -2.55
C ALA A 4 4.49 -23.88 -3.16
N ALA A 5 3.24 -24.21 -2.80
CA ALA A 5 2.57 -25.36 -3.35
C ALA A 5 2.74 -25.22 -4.85
N GLN A 6 3.07 -26.32 -5.52
CA GLN A 6 2.99 -26.40 -6.97
C GLN A 6 1.53 -26.15 -7.31
N PHE A 7 1.12 -24.88 -7.35
CA PHE A 7 -0.09 -24.48 -8.02
C PHE A 7 0.17 -24.99 -9.44
N PRO A 8 -0.58 -25.99 -9.94
CA PRO A 8 -0.49 -26.36 -11.35
C PRO A 8 -0.57 -25.07 -12.15
N LYS A 9 0.08 -24.98 -13.31
CA LYS A 9 0.17 -23.77 -14.18
C LYS A 9 -1.21 -23.16 -14.46
N LEU A 10 -1.79 -22.52 -13.45
CA LEU A 10 -3.10 -21.92 -13.45
C LEU A 10 -2.86 -20.60 -14.12
N ASP A 11 -3.47 -20.46 -15.28
CA ASP A 11 -3.43 -19.25 -16.05
C ASP A 11 -4.20 -18.17 -15.28
N LEU A 12 -3.48 -17.46 -14.43
CA LEU A 12 -4.04 -16.41 -13.57
C LEU A 12 -4.78 -15.37 -14.41
N ASP A 13 -4.32 -15.07 -15.63
CA ASP A 13 -4.99 -14.11 -16.50
C ASP A 13 -6.40 -14.61 -16.91
N LYS A 14 -6.62 -15.93 -17.00
CA LYS A 14 -7.97 -16.52 -17.17
C LYS A 14 -8.79 -16.55 -15.88
N LEU A 15 -8.15 -16.58 -14.72
CA LEU A 15 -8.83 -16.68 -13.43
C LEU A 15 -9.25 -15.33 -12.86
N ILE A 16 -8.45 -14.28 -13.09
CA ILE A 16 -8.70 -12.94 -12.54
C ILE A 16 -8.86 -11.89 -13.65
N GLY A 17 -8.95 -12.31 -14.90
CA GLY A 17 -9.19 -11.44 -16.04
C GLY A 17 -10.59 -10.81 -16.03
N ARG A 18 -10.77 -9.83 -16.93
CA ARG A 18 -12.04 -9.10 -17.13
C ARG A 18 -13.22 -10.05 -17.32
N ASP A 19 -13.05 -11.06 -18.17
CA ASP A 19 -14.12 -11.98 -18.56
C ASP A 19 -14.43 -13.04 -17.50
N ALA A 20 -13.56 -13.17 -16.50
CA ALA A 20 -13.76 -14.06 -15.36
C ALA A 20 -14.52 -13.39 -14.20
N ALA A 21 -14.65 -12.06 -14.21
CA ALA A 21 -15.37 -11.33 -13.17
C ALA A 21 -16.88 -11.55 -13.31
N ASP A 22 -17.60 -11.59 -12.19
CA ASP A 22 -19.06 -11.55 -12.24
C ASP A 22 -19.52 -10.21 -12.86
N PRO A 23 -20.30 -10.21 -13.96
CA PRO A 23 -20.63 -8.99 -14.67
C PRO A 23 -21.36 -7.95 -13.81
N ALA A 24 -22.26 -8.39 -12.92
CA ALA A 24 -23.05 -7.50 -12.09
C ALA A 24 -22.19 -6.88 -10.98
N ARG A 25 -21.37 -7.70 -10.30
CA ARG A 25 -20.47 -7.23 -9.23
C ARG A 25 -19.37 -6.31 -9.78
N ARG A 26 -18.85 -6.64 -10.96
CA ARG A 26 -17.91 -5.79 -11.69
C ARG A 26 -18.53 -4.44 -12.01
N GLN A 27 -19.73 -4.39 -12.60
CA GLN A 27 -20.40 -3.12 -12.90
C GLN A 27 -20.64 -2.28 -11.64
N ARG A 28 -21.02 -2.91 -10.52
CA ARG A 28 -21.19 -2.21 -9.24
C ARG A 28 -19.88 -1.63 -8.70
N LEU A 29 -18.77 -2.37 -8.82
CA LEU A 29 -17.46 -1.84 -8.44
C LEU A 29 -17.04 -0.65 -9.32
N LEU A 30 -17.23 -0.76 -10.64
CA LEU A 30 -16.96 0.34 -11.58
C LEU A 30 -17.81 1.58 -11.25
N ALA A 31 -19.10 1.38 -10.96
CA ALA A 31 -20.00 2.44 -10.55
C ALA A 31 -19.54 3.09 -9.24
N LEU A 32 -19.13 2.30 -8.24
CA LEU A 32 -18.62 2.83 -6.96
C LEU A 32 -17.36 3.69 -7.14
N MET A 33 -16.48 3.32 -8.09
CA MET A 33 -15.28 4.08 -8.43
C MET A 33 -15.58 5.38 -9.17
N ALA A 34 -16.54 5.37 -10.09
CA ALA A 34 -16.80 6.49 -11.00
C ALA A 34 -17.89 7.46 -10.50
N ASP A 35 -18.96 6.94 -9.90
CA ASP A 35 -20.11 7.72 -9.46
C ASP A 35 -19.98 8.12 -7.98
N ARG A 36 -19.57 9.37 -7.78
CA ARG A 36 -19.41 9.98 -6.46
C ARG A 36 -20.71 10.06 -5.66
N SER A 37 -21.87 10.01 -6.30
CA SER A 37 -23.17 10.13 -5.64
C SER A 37 -23.60 8.85 -4.91
N LEU A 38 -23.01 7.69 -5.27
CA LEU A 38 -23.32 6.41 -4.63
C LEU A 38 -22.78 6.32 -3.20
N ALA A 39 -21.61 6.91 -2.94
CA ALA A 39 -20.92 6.88 -1.65
C ALA A 39 -20.16 8.20 -1.40
N PRO A 40 -20.86 9.32 -1.18
CA PRO A 40 -20.22 10.64 -1.10
C PRO A 40 -19.17 10.74 0.00
N GLU A 41 -19.42 10.15 1.17
CA GLU A 41 -18.48 10.15 2.30
C GLU A 41 -17.19 9.39 1.98
N LEU A 42 -17.31 8.24 1.29
CA LEU A 42 -16.14 7.50 0.81
C LEU A 42 -15.29 8.35 -0.12
N HIS A 43 -15.93 9.04 -1.07
CA HIS A 43 -15.23 9.86 -2.05
C HIS A 43 -14.61 11.12 -1.42
N GLN A 44 -15.24 11.69 -0.40
CA GLN A 44 -14.65 12.77 0.41
C GLN A 44 -13.37 12.30 1.12
N GLU A 45 -13.36 11.08 1.66
CA GLU A 45 -12.15 10.52 2.28
C GLU A 45 -11.05 10.21 1.26
N VAL A 46 -11.41 9.74 0.07
CA VAL A 46 -10.45 9.55 -1.03
C VAL A 46 -9.83 10.89 -1.45
N ASP A 47 -10.62 11.96 -1.55
CA ASP A 47 -10.12 13.30 -1.88
C ASP A 47 -9.22 13.86 -0.76
N ALA A 48 -9.60 13.65 0.51
CA ALA A 48 -8.77 14.03 1.65
C ALA A 48 -7.44 13.25 1.67
N ALA A 49 -7.47 11.97 1.30
CA ALA A 49 -6.27 11.15 1.15
C ALA A 49 -5.39 11.65 -0.01
N ASP A 50 -5.98 12.15 -1.11
CA ASP A 50 -5.22 12.69 -2.26
C ASP A 50 -4.48 13.96 -1.86
N ALA A 51 -5.21 14.91 -1.27
CA ALA A 51 -4.64 16.15 -0.76
C ALA A 51 -3.50 15.89 0.24
N LYS A 52 -3.70 14.90 1.13
CA LYS A 52 -2.66 14.48 2.07
C LYS A 52 -1.44 13.87 1.36
N ALA A 53 -1.66 12.95 0.42
CA ALA A 53 -0.57 12.27 -0.29
C ALA A 53 0.30 13.26 -1.07
N ARG A 54 -0.31 14.24 -1.75
CA ARG A 54 0.41 15.34 -2.42
C ARG A 54 1.29 16.12 -1.45
N LYS A 55 0.73 16.53 -0.31
CA LYS A 55 1.48 17.22 0.74
C LYS A 55 2.65 16.38 1.28
N GLU A 56 2.46 15.08 1.46
CA GLU A 56 3.52 14.18 1.94
C GLU A 56 4.68 14.05 0.93
N GLY A 57 4.40 14.09 -0.38
CA GLY A 57 5.43 14.09 -1.43
C GLY A 57 6.25 15.37 -1.54
N GLU A 58 5.70 16.49 -1.07
CA GLU A 58 6.39 17.78 -1.00
C GLU A 58 7.29 17.91 0.23
N MET A 59 7.14 17.01 1.23
CA MET A 59 7.93 17.07 2.46
C MET A 59 9.43 16.86 2.17
N PRO A 60 10.32 17.65 2.82
CA PRO A 60 11.76 17.57 2.57
C PRO A 60 12.40 16.25 3.01
N ASP A 61 11.72 15.45 3.83
CA ASP A 61 12.16 14.15 4.33
C ASP A 61 11.19 13.00 3.98
N PHE A 62 10.46 13.11 2.86
CA PHE A 62 9.43 12.13 2.45
C PHE A 62 9.97 10.68 2.40
N LEU A 63 11.24 10.48 2.03
CA LEU A 63 11.86 9.16 2.00
C LEU A 63 11.96 8.56 3.40
N TRP A 64 12.43 9.35 4.37
CA TRP A 64 12.47 8.96 5.77
C TRP A 64 11.07 8.65 6.30
N ARG A 65 10.08 9.49 5.99
CA ARG A 65 8.69 9.29 6.41
C ARG A 65 8.09 8.00 5.87
N GLY A 66 8.36 7.67 4.61
CA GLY A 66 7.89 6.42 4.01
C GLY A 66 8.61 5.17 4.55
N LEU A 67 9.90 5.28 4.88
CA LEU A 67 10.64 4.24 5.62
C LEU A 67 10.03 3.98 7.00
N VAL A 68 9.77 5.05 7.77
CA VAL A 68 9.09 4.98 9.06
C VAL A 68 7.73 4.32 8.93
N ARG A 69 6.90 4.78 8.00
CA ARG A 69 5.56 4.23 7.75
C ARG A 69 5.60 2.75 7.39
N THR A 70 6.52 2.36 6.52
CA THR A 70 6.65 0.94 6.13
C THR A 70 7.06 0.09 7.33
N HIS A 71 8.14 0.43 8.03
CA HIS A 71 8.63 -0.39 9.15
C HIS A 71 7.71 -0.42 10.38
N THR A 72 6.88 0.61 10.55
CA THR A 72 5.84 0.63 11.61
C THR A 72 4.57 -0.12 11.21
N THR A 73 4.28 -0.32 9.92
CA THR A 73 3.08 -1.03 9.44
C THR A 73 3.30 -2.50 9.11
N VAL A 74 4.54 -2.98 9.01
CA VAL A 74 4.83 -4.41 8.83
C VAL A 74 4.21 -5.22 9.97
N GLN A 75 3.30 -6.15 9.62
CA GLN A 75 2.49 -7.02 10.49
C GLN A 75 1.32 -6.36 11.25
N GLY A 76 0.82 -5.21 10.81
CA GLY A 76 -0.47 -4.70 11.33
C GLY A 76 -0.62 -3.19 11.22
N VAL A 77 -1.69 -2.78 10.54
CA VAL A 77 -2.09 -1.37 10.31
C VAL A 77 -2.30 -0.59 11.62
N THR A 78 -2.48 -1.29 12.73
CA THR A 78 -2.75 -0.68 14.04
C THR A 78 -1.58 0.08 14.63
N THR A 79 -0.34 -0.08 14.19
CA THR A 79 0.80 0.56 14.87
C THR A 79 1.08 1.98 14.38
N TYR A 80 1.06 2.27 13.07
CA TYR A 80 1.39 3.61 12.58
C TYR A 80 0.40 4.69 13.05
N GLU A 81 -0.91 4.46 12.86
CA GLU A 81 -1.90 5.47 13.30
C GLU A 81 -2.02 5.56 14.82
N LYS A 82 -1.83 4.46 15.57
CA LYS A 82 -1.94 4.50 17.03
C LYS A 82 -0.72 5.11 17.70
N PHE A 83 0.49 4.93 17.16
CA PHE A 83 1.72 5.36 17.84
C PHE A 83 2.39 6.54 17.15
N VAL A 84 2.48 6.56 15.81
CA VAL A 84 3.14 7.65 15.06
C VAL A 84 2.24 8.88 14.91
N ARG A 85 0.93 8.69 14.67
CA ARG A 85 0.01 9.85 14.59
C ARG A 85 -0.22 10.49 15.96
N LYS A 86 -0.21 9.68 17.02
CA LYS A 86 -0.31 10.17 18.42
C LYS A 86 1.02 10.75 18.92
N SER A 87 2.16 10.34 18.37
CA SER A 87 3.44 10.97 18.65
C SER A 87 3.64 12.30 17.90
N ALA A 88 2.57 12.98 17.47
CA ALA A 88 2.65 14.34 16.92
C ALA A 88 3.34 15.33 17.89
N GLU A 89 3.40 14.99 19.17
CA GLU A 89 4.11 15.72 20.23
C GLU A 89 5.63 15.49 20.24
N LEU A 90 6.15 14.50 19.50
CA LEU A 90 7.58 14.19 19.44
C LEU A 90 8.09 14.36 18.01
N PRO A 91 8.94 15.37 17.74
CA PRO A 91 9.57 15.51 16.43
C PRO A 91 10.33 14.22 16.06
N TRP A 92 9.97 13.63 14.93
CA TRP A 92 10.55 12.39 14.41
C TRP A 92 10.99 12.52 12.95
N ASP A 93 10.93 13.73 12.38
CA ASP A 93 11.57 14.04 11.11
C ASP A 93 13.09 13.78 11.19
N HIS A 94 13.70 13.58 10.02
CA HIS A 94 15.11 13.18 9.97
C HIS A 94 16.05 14.21 10.64
N ALA A 95 15.78 15.51 10.48
CA ALA A 95 16.60 16.57 11.04
C ALA A 95 16.55 16.56 12.58
N SER A 96 15.34 16.47 13.15
CA SER A 96 15.14 16.36 14.59
C SER A 96 15.84 15.13 15.19
N LEU A 97 15.80 13.98 14.51
CA LEU A 97 16.48 12.77 14.97
C LEU A 97 18.02 12.85 14.81
N SER A 98 18.50 13.57 13.80
CA SER A 98 19.93 13.79 13.57
C SER A 98 20.57 14.65 14.66
N ALA A 99 19.82 15.61 15.21
CA ALA A 99 20.26 16.46 16.32
C ALA A 99 20.38 15.73 17.66
N LEU A 100 19.81 14.52 17.77
CA LEU A 100 19.90 13.68 18.97
C LEU A 100 21.18 12.84 18.97
N GLY A 101 21.76 12.65 20.15
CA GLY A 101 22.76 11.61 20.37
C GLY A 101 22.19 10.19 20.16
N PRO A 102 23.04 9.17 19.95
CA PRO A 102 22.61 7.81 19.59
C PRO A 102 21.55 7.20 20.52
N ASP A 103 21.73 7.33 21.83
CA ASP A 103 20.82 6.75 22.83
C ASP A 103 19.47 7.46 22.87
N ALA A 104 19.48 8.81 22.82
CA ALA A 104 18.25 9.61 22.76
C ALA A 104 17.47 9.35 21.47
N ARG A 105 18.17 9.15 20.34
CA ARG A 105 17.56 8.76 19.06
C ARG A 105 16.92 7.37 19.15
N LYS A 106 17.62 6.39 19.72
CA LYS A 106 17.08 5.04 19.95
C LYS A 106 15.83 5.09 20.82
N ALA A 107 15.86 5.81 21.94
CA ALA A 107 14.72 5.99 22.83
C ALA A 107 13.52 6.63 22.10
N ARG A 108 13.78 7.64 21.27
CA ARG A 108 12.74 8.29 20.44
C ARG A 108 12.10 7.31 19.45
N LEU A 109 12.89 6.49 18.78
CA LEU A 109 12.38 5.47 17.85
C LEU A 109 11.62 4.34 18.57
N ILE A 110 12.03 3.95 19.78
CA ILE A 110 11.29 3.01 20.63
C ILE A 110 9.88 3.56 20.94
N ALA A 111 9.80 4.82 21.36
CA ALA A 111 8.53 5.49 21.63
C ALA A 111 7.66 5.58 20.37
N LEU A 112 8.26 5.95 19.23
CA LEU A 112 7.59 6.06 17.93
C LEU A 112 6.89 4.75 17.50
N VAL A 113 7.54 3.60 17.73
CA VAL A 113 6.96 2.30 17.35
C VAL A 113 6.12 1.66 18.47
N GLY A 114 5.99 2.31 19.63
CA GLY A 114 5.29 1.78 20.81
C GLY A 114 5.93 0.50 21.39
N ALA A 115 7.25 0.34 21.24
CA ALA A 115 7.95 -0.85 21.72
C ALA A 115 8.19 -0.77 23.23
N ARG A 116 7.96 -1.89 23.93
CA ARG A 116 8.26 -2.02 25.38
C ARG A 116 9.71 -2.39 25.66
N ARG A 117 10.49 -2.77 24.65
CA ARG A 117 11.85 -3.30 24.79
C ARG A 117 12.79 -2.70 23.75
N GLU A 118 14.06 -2.62 24.13
CA GLU A 118 15.15 -2.11 23.29
C GLU A 118 15.55 -3.03 22.13
N ASP A 119 15.25 -4.32 22.22
CA ASP A 119 15.55 -5.37 21.23
C ASP A 119 14.48 -5.48 20.13
N ASN A 120 13.60 -4.48 20.02
CA ASN A 120 12.55 -4.50 19.01
C ASN A 120 13.17 -4.42 17.60
N TRP A 121 12.96 -5.48 16.82
CA TRP A 121 13.50 -5.58 15.46
C TRP A 121 13.08 -4.42 14.53
N ARG A 122 11.92 -3.77 14.78
CA ARG A 122 11.47 -2.59 14.02
C ARG A 122 12.35 -1.39 14.32
N VAL A 123 12.68 -1.17 15.60
CA VAL A 123 13.64 -0.13 16.01
C VAL A 123 14.99 -0.39 15.39
N GLY A 124 15.47 -1.65 15.40
CA GLY A 124 16.72 -2.03 14.74
C GLY A 124 16.71 -1.77 13.23
N ARG A 125 15.58 -1.99 12.54
CA ARG A 125 15.44 -1.64 11.12
C ARG A 125 15.43 -0.13 10.90
N LEU A 126 14.71 0.62 11.71
CA LEU A 126 14.67 2.09 11.62
C LEU A 126 16.04 2.71 11.91
N LEU A 127 16.79 2.21 12.88
CA LEU A 127 18.15 2.67 13.16
C LEU A 127 19.11 2.37 12.01
N ARG A 128 19.00 1.20 11.38
CA ARG A 128 19.78 0.88 10.17
C ARG A 128 19.39 1.78 9.00
N ALA A 129 18.10 1.90 8.73
CA ALA A 129 17.60 2.77 7.67
C ALA A 129 18.06 4.22 7.90
N PHE A 130 17.96 4.71 9.15
CA PHE A 130 18.47 6.02 9.56
C PHE A 130 19.97 6.14 9.31
N ALA A 131 20.79 5.18 9.72
CA ALA A 131 22.25 5.23 9.51
C ALA A 131 22.62 5.19 8.01
N GLU A 132 21.87 4.46 7.21
CA GLU A 132 22.12 4.32 5.77
C GLU A 132 21.68 5.54 4.96
N VAL A 133 20.72 6.33 5.45
CA VAL A 133 20.43 7.69 4.97
C VAL A 133 21.13 8.78 5.81
N GLY A 134 22.09 8.38 6.67
CA GLY A 134 22.45 9.00 7.95
C GLY A 134 23.21 10.32 7.96
N SER A 135 23.03 11.15 6.95
CA SER A 135 23.32 12.58 7.00
C SER A 135 22.22 13.34 6.25
N PRO A 136 21.91 14.59 6.60
CA PRO A 136 21.03 15.43 5.79
C PRO A 136 21.42 15.42 4.30
N GLU A 137 22.72 15.42 4.01
CA GLU A 137 23.30 15.32 2.68
C GLU A 137 23.01 13.95 2.03
N GLY A 138 23.11 12.86 2.79
CA GLY A 138 22.79 11.50 2.35
C GLY A 138 21.31 11.29 2.05
N LEU A 139 20.42 11.78 2.91
CA LEU A 139 18.98 11.76 2.67
C LEU A 139 18.60 12.61 1.46
N ALA A 140 19.15 13.83 1.36
CA ALA A 140 18.93 14.72 0.22
C ALA A 140 19.42 14.09 -1.09
N ALA A 141 20.60 13.48 -1.09
CA ALA A 141 21.15 12.77 -2.25
C ALA A 141 20.32 11.53 -2.63
N ALA A 142 19.85 10.75 -1.66
CA ALA A 142 18.99 9.59 -1.90
C ALA A 142 17.63 10.02 -2.49
N GLN A 143 17.04 11.10 -1.96
CA GLN A 143 15.82 11.68 -2.49
C GLN A 143 16.01 12.29 -3.88
N ALA A 144 17.13 12.96 -4.13
CA ALA A 144 17.46 13.46 -5.46
C ALA A 144 17.55 12.30 -6.45
N ARG A 145 18.31 11.25 -6.12
CA ARG A 145 18.41 10.02 -6.94
C ARG A 145 17.04 9.41 -7.21
N LEU A 146 16.18 9.32 -6.20
CA LEU A 146 14.80 8.82 -6.34
C LEU A 146 13.97 9.66 -7.32
N ARG A 147 14.10 10.98 -7.27
CA ARG A 147 13.39 11.91 -8.17
C ARG A 147 13.91 11.85 -9.61
N PHE A 148 15.17 11.49 -9.81
CA PHE A 148 15.76 11.29 -11.14
C PHE A 148 15.49 9.92 -11.77
N LEU A 149 14.83 8.99 -11.06
CA LEU A 149 14.42 7.73 -11.66
C LEU A 149 13.27 8.00 -12.63
N GLU A 150 13.49 7.72 -13.92
CA GLU A 150 12.46 7.85 -14.93
C GLU A 150 11.56 6.60 -14.96
N GLY A 151 10.26 6.83 -14.88
CA GLY A 151 9.25 5.81 -15.07
C GLY A 151 8.99 4.95 -13.83
N ALA A 152 7.76 4.43 -13.79
CA ALA A 152 7.23 3.73 -12.63
C ALA A 152 8.01 2.44 -12.27
N GLY A 153 8.46 1.71 -13.30
CA GLY A 153 9.22 0.46 -13.11
C GLY A 153 10.54 0.68 -12.38
N ALA A 154 11.32 1.71 -12.76
CA ALA A 154 12.59 2.03 -12.11
C ALA A 154 12.38 2.48 -10.66
N LYS A 155 11.35 3.31 -10.43
CA LYS A 155 10.93 3.77 -9.11
C LYS A 155 10.53 2.63 -8.17
N VAL A 156 9.77 1.65 -8.66
CA VAL A 156 9.38 0.46 -7.87
C VAL A 156 10.61 -0.46 -7.64
N ALA A 157 11.42 -0.70 -8.68
CA ALA A 157 12.59 -1.56 -8.61
C ALA A 157 13.68 -1.04 -7.66
N PHE A 158 13.74 0.28 -7.42
CA PHE A 158 14.64 0.87 -6.44
C PHE A 158 14.42 0.30 -5.03
N PHE A 159 13.16 0.08 -4.64
CA PHE A 159 12.80 -0.48 -3.34
C PHE A 159 12.71 -2.02 -3.37
N ALA A 160 12.18 -2.57 -4.47
CA ALA A 160 11.91 -4.00 -4.63
C ALA A 160 12.46 -4.51 -5.98
N PRO A 161 13.79 -4.72 -6.09
CA PRO A 161 14.40 -5.17 -7.32
C PRO A 161 13.92 -6.59 -7.69
N PRO A 162 13.83 -6.90 -9.00
CA PRO A 162 13.60 -8.27 -9.47
C PRO A 162 14.64 -9.23 -8.86
N GLY A 163 14.21 -10.38 -8.33
CA GLY A 163 15.12 -11.37 -7.70
C GLY A 163 15.21 -11.30 -6.17
N GLY A 164 14.43 -10.44 -5.51
CA GLY A 164 13.96 -10.69 -4.14
C GLY A 164 14.85 -10.23 -2.98
N LYS A 165 15.88 -9.41 -3.24
CA LYS A 165 16.63 -8.74 -2.15
C LYS A 165 16.63 -7.23 -2.35
N SER A 166 15.70 -6.56 -1.67
CA SER A 166 15.75 -5.11 -1.50
C SER A 166 17.13 -4.70 -0.99
N PRO A 167 17.68 -3.56 -1.46
CA PRO A 167 18.87 -2.98 -0.88
C PRO A 167 18.70 -2.85 0.64
N LYS A 168 19.80 -2.93 1.40
CA LYS A 168 19.76 -2.91 2.89
C LYS A 168 18.92 -1.77 3.50
N PRO A 169 18.86 -0.54 2.96
CA PRO A 169 18.08 0.51 3.63
C PRO A 169 16.58 0.28 3.47
N PHE A 170 16.20 -0.53 2.47
CA PHE A 170 14.84 -0.88 2.11
C PHE A 170 14.54 -2.35 2.42
N SER A 171 15.33 -3.00 3.29
CA SER A 171 15.13 -4.40 3.65
C SER A 171 13.73 -4.63 4.25
N GLY A 172 12.89 -5.35 3.51
CA GLY A 172 11.47 -5.58 3.82
C GLY A 172 10.49 -4.80 2.96
N PHE A 173 10.95 -4.00 1.99
CA PHE A 173 10.13 -3.43 0.93
C PHE A 173 9.91 -4.47 -0.17
N GLY A 174 8.90 -5.31 -0.01
CA GLY A 174 8.39 -6.14 -1.11
C GLY A 174 7.64 -5.31 -2.17
N PRO A 175 7.19 -5.94 -3.27
CA PRO A 175 6.47 -5.28 -4.37
C PRO A 175 5.29 -4.41 -3.91
N LYS A 176 4.55 -4.89 -2.89
CA LYS A 176 3.47 -4.16 -2.25
C LYS A 176 3.93 -2.83 -1.63
N TYR A 177 4.94 -2.88 -0.77
CA TYR A 177 5.38 -1.72 0.00
C TYR A 177 6.10 -0.69 -0.87
N ALA A 178 6.78 -1.15 -1.94
CA ALA A 178 7.35 -0.27 -2.95
C ALA A 178 6.28 0.58 -3.65
N ARG A 179 5.18 -0.03 -4.11
CA ARG A 179 4.05 0.70 -4.70
C ARG A 179 3.36 1.59 -3.68
N LEU A 180 3.08 1.06 -2.50
CA LEU A 180 2.42 1.81 -1.43
C LEU A 180 3.19 3.08 -1.05
N PHE A 181 4.53 3.02 -0.99
CA PHE A 181 5.37 4.20 -0.74
C PHE A 181 5.09 5.32 -1.74
N TRP A 182 5.10 5.01 -3.04
CA TRP A 182 4.89 5.99 -4.10
C TRP A 182 3.44 6.50 -4.17
N LEU A 183 2.47 5.62 -3.94
CA LEU A 183 1.06 5.99 -3.84
C LEU A 183 0.77 6.85 -2.60
N ASP A 184 1.52 6.67 -1.51
CA ASP A 184 1.37 7.46 -0.28
C ASP A 184 1.89 8.89 -0.41
N ILE A 185 2.72 9.16 -1.43
CA ILE A 185 3.26 10.50 -1.73
C ILE A 185 2.76 11.07 -3.06
N ARG A 186 1.81 10.39 -3.71
CA ARG A 186 1.20 10.79 -4.99
C ARG A 186 2.22 11.07 -6.10
N ASP A 187 3.21 10.19 -6.27
CA ASP A 187 4.16 10.29 -7.38
C ASP A 187 3.46 10.13 -8.74
N ALA A 188 3.69 11.04 -9.69
CA ALA A 188 2.95 11.10 -10.96
C ALA A 188 3.12 9.82 -11.78
N ASP A 189 4.37 9.38 -12.00
CA ASP A 189 4.65 8.21 -12.84
C ASP A 189 4.04 6.92 -12.29
N VAL A 190 4.04 6.76 -10.97
CA VAL A 190 3.56 5.53 -10.33
C VAL A 190 2.06 5.57 -10.11
N SER A 191 1.50 6.71 -9.71
CA SER A 191 0.11 6.81 -9.28
C SER A 191 -0.90 6.66 -10.42
N GLU A 192 -0.46 6.85 -11.67
CA GLU A 192 -1.30 6.64 -12.84
C GLU A 192 -1.41 5.16 -13.25
N VAL A 193 -0.37 4.35 -12.97
CA VAL A 193 -0.22 3.02 -13.57
C VAL A 193 -0.02 1.88 -12.58
N HIS A 194 0.00 2.14 -11.27
CA HIS A 194 0.15 1.12 -10.24
C HIS A 194 -0.91 1.17 -9.14
N MET A 195 -1.15 0.01 -8.54
CA MET A 195 -2.01 -0.17 -7.37
C MET A 195 -1.30 -1.04 -6.32
N ALA A 196 -1.50 -0.76 -5.04
CA ALA A 196 -0.89 -1.53 -3.97
C ALA A 196 -1.81 -2.67 -3.53
N LEU A 197 -1.56 -3.88 -4.03
CA LEU A 197 -2.22 -5.11 -3.56
C LEU A 197 -1.91 -5.38 -2.08
N ASP A 198 -2.77 -4.88 -1.20
CA ASP A 198 -2.74 -5.15 0.23
C ASP A 198 -3.84 -6.15 0.65
N SER A 199 -4.01 -6.38 1.95
CA SER A 199 -5.02 -7.31 2.45
C SER A 199 -6.46 -6.90 2.11
N ARG A 200 -6.71 -5.62 1.86
CA ARG A 200 -8.03 -5.10 1.50
C ARG A 200 -8.30 -5.34 0.01
N ILE A 201 -7.31 -5.11 -0.84
CA ILE A 201 -7.38 -5.49 -2.25
C ILE A 201 -7.52 -7.02 -2.39
N GLN A 202 -6.78 -7.81 -1.61
CA GLN A 202 -6.97 -9.27 -1.58
C GLN A 202 -8.40 -9.66 -1.15
N ALA A 203 -8.99 -8.94 -0.19
CA ALA A 203 -10.34 -9.24 0.30
C ALA A 203 -11.44 -8.91 -0.71
N ILE A 204 -11.22 -7.96 -1.63
CA ILE A 204 -12.21 -7.66 -2.68
C ILE A 204 -12.16 -8.66 -3.85
N VAL A 205 -11.04 -9.39 -4.04
CA VAL A 205 -10.91 -10.37 -5.13
C VAL A 205 -12.06 -11.39 -5.15
N PRO A 206 -12.36 -12.15 -4.08
CA PRO A 206 -13.48 -13.10 -4.10
C PRO A 206 -14.86 -12.43 -4.21
N LEU A 207 -14.96 -11.13 -3.95
CA LEU A 207 -16.21 -10.39 -4.17
C LEU A 207 -16.42 -10.16 -5.66
N VAL A 208 -15.38 -9.80 -6.42
CA VAL A 208 -15.48 -9.51 -7.86
C VAL A 208 -15.38 -10.76 -8.73
N TRP A 209 -14.59 -11.74 -8.30
CA TRP A 209 -14.35 -13.03 -8.95
C TRP A 209 -14.82 -14.18 -8.02
N PRO A 210 -16.12 -14.50 -7.97
CA PRO A 210 -16.68 -15.39 -6.95
C PRO A 210 -16.16 -16.82 -7.00
N HIS A 211 -15.70 -17.30 -8.15
CA HIS A 211 -15.05 -18.62 -8.28
C HIS A 211 -13.70 -18.71 -7.55
N LEU A 212 -13.12 -17.57 -7.17
CA LEU A 212 -11.92 -17.50 -6.32
C LEU A 212 -12.28 -17.51 -4.83
N ASP A 213 -13.56 -17.55 -4.46
CA ASP A 213 -14.02 -17.80 -3.07
C ASP A 213 -13.91 -19.27 -2.69
N THR A 214 -12.73 -19.83 -2.92
CA THR A 214 -12.33 -21.18 -2.53
C THR A 214 -11.05 -21.09 -1.70
N ARG A 215 -10.71 -22.16 -0.98
CA ARG A 215 -9.47 -22.20 -0.20
C ARG A 215 -8.25 -22.00 -1.12
N GLU A 216 -8.28 -22.64 -2.28
CA GLU A 216 -7.22 -22.61 -3.29
C GLU A 216 -7.13 -21.24 -3.95
N GLY A 217 -8.27 -20.64 -4.33
CA GLY A 217 -8.33 -19.28 -4.89
C GLY A 217 -7.78 -18.23 -3.92
N ARG A 218 -8.20 -18.28 -2.66
CA ARG A 218 -7.69 -17.38 -1.61
C ARG A 218 -6.21 -17.58 -1.34
N ALA A 219 -5.72 -18.82 -1.35
CA ALA A 219 -4.29 -19.12 -1.21
C ALA A 219 -3.47 -18.57 -2.38
N LEU A 220 -3.97 -18.68 -3.62
CA LEU A 220 -3.34 -18.14 -4.82
C LEU A 220 -3.22 -16.61 -4.75
N VAL A 221 -4.31 -15.91 -4.38
CA VAL A 221 -4.33 -14.44 -4.22
C VAL A 221 -3.39 -14.00 -3.08
N THR A 222 -3.30 -14.77 -2.01
CA THR A 222 -2.36 -14.51 -0.91
C THR A 222 -0.91 -14.64 -1.39
N ALA A 223 -0.59 -15.73 -2.10
CA ALA A 223 0.73 -15.96 -2.68
C ALA A 223 1.13 -14.86 -3.68
N ALA A 224 0.16 -14.30 -4.41
CA ALA A 224 0.39 -13.22 -5.36
C ALA A 224 0.96 -11.94 -4.74
N VAL A 225 0.83 -11.73 -3.43
CA VAL A 225 1.43 -10.55 -2.76
C VAL A 225 2.89 -10.76 -2.38
N GLU A 226 3.36 -12.01 -2.40
CA GLU A 226 4.75 -12.37 -2.11
C GLU A 226 5.58 -12.64 -3.38
N ASP A 227 4.93 -12.97 -4.50
CA ASP A 227 5.57 -13.24 -5.79
C ASP A 227 5.39 -12.08 -6.79
N VAL A 228 6.50 -11.58 -7.37
CA VAL A 228 6.48 -10.40 -8.26
C VAL A 228 5.68 -10.63 -9.53
N GLU A 229 5.75 -11.82 -10.12
CA GLU A 229 5.07 -12.13 -11.38
C GLU A 229 3.57 -12.26 -11.15
N LEU A 230 3.18 -13.01 -10.12
CA LEU A 230 1.77 -13.17 -9.74
C LEU A 230 1.16 -11.83 -9.29
N TYR A 231 1.93 -10.99 -8.58
CA TYR A 231 1.53 -9.63 -8.21
C TYR A 231 1.13 -8.83 -9.44
N GLY A 232 2.00 -8.83 -10.47
CA GLY A 232 1.75 -8.09 -11.70
C GLY A 232 0.48 -8.56 -12.43
N LYS A 233 0.14 -9.84 -12.37
CA LYS A 233 -1.10 -10.39 -12.97
C LYS A 233 -2.34 -9.85 -12.25
N VAL A 234 -2.36 -9.95 -10.92
CA VAL A 234 -3.50 -9.44 -10.11
C VAL A 234 -3.63 -7.93 -10.25
N GLU A 235 -2.51 -7.19 -10.21
CA GLU A 235 -2.49 -5.73 -10.38
C GLU A 235 -3.07 -5.32 -11.74
N ARG A 236 -2.67 -5.97 -12.84
CA ARG A 236 -3.22 -5.67 -14.18
C ARG A 236 -4.73 -5.84 -14.26
N ALA A 237 -5.30 -6.82 -13.57
CA ALA A 237 -6.75 -6.97 -13.53
C ALA A 237 -7.45 -5.78 -12.87
N PHE A 238 -6.91 -5.28 -11.76
CA PHE A 238 -7.44 -4.07 -11.11
C PHE A 238 -7.19 -2.80 -11.92
N LEU A 239 -6.04 -2.67 -12.58
CA LEU A 239 -5.76 -1.55 -13.48
C LEU A 239 -6.73 -1.53 -14.68
N ALA A 240 -7.10 -2.70 -15.20
CA ALA A 240 -8.13 -2.79 -16.25
C ALA A 240 -9.51 -2.31 -15.74
N LEU A 241 -9.86 -2.63 -14.49
CA LEU A 241 -11.09 -2.10 -13.87
C LEU A 241 -11.02 -0.57 -13.69
N ALA A 242 -9.89 -0.03 -13.24
CA ALA A 242 -9.69 1.41 -13.10
C ALA A 242 -9.84 2.13 -14.46
N ALA A 243 -9.19 1.60 -15.50
CA ALA A 243 -9.27 2.12 -16.86
C ALA A 243 -10.71 2.09 -17.40
N GLU A 244 -11.46 1.03 -17.14
CA GLU A 244 -12.85 0.92 -17.55
C GLU A 244 -13.78 1.88 -16.79
N ALA A 245 -13.56 2.06 -15.48
CA ALA A 245 -14.24 3.08 -14.69
C ALA A 245 -13.81 4.50 -15.06
N ARG A 246 -12.79 4.66 -15.94
CA ARG A 246 -12.20 5.94 -16.36
C ARG A 246 -11.68 6.75 -15.16
N VAL A 247 -11.06 6.06 -14.21
CA VAL A 247 -10.39 6.66 -13.05
C VAL A 247 -8.91 6.30 -13.03
N GLU A 248 -8.09 7.17 -12.46
CA GLU A 248 -6.66 6.89 -12.24
C GLU A 248 -6.46 5.68 -11.32
N ALA A 249 -5.37 4.94 -11.52
CA ALA A 249 -5.04 3.76 -10.72
C ALA A 249 -5.00 4.05 -9.21
N TRP A 250 -4.37 5.16 -8.82
CA TRP A 250 -4.35 5.61 -7.42
C TRP A 250 -5.75 5.82 -6.85
N ARG A 251 -6.68 6.37 -7.64
CA ARG A 251 -8.04 6.64 -7.16
C ARG A 251 -8.84 5.35 -7.01
N ALA A 252 -8.67 4.41 -7.93
CA ALA A 252 -9.23 3.06 -7.79
C ALA A 252 -8.66 2.36 -6.55
N ASP A 253 -7.35 2.44 -6.31
CA ASP A 253 -6.67 1.88 -5.13
C ASP A 253 -7.25 2.43 -3.84
N ARG A 254 -7.34 3.77 -3.72
CA ARG A 254 -7.89 4.41 -2.51
C ARG A 254 -9.37 4.16 -2.33
N THR A 255 -10.15 4.08 -3.41
CA THR A 255 -11.56 3.70 -3.33
C THR A 255 -11.72 2.32 -2.70
N ILE A 256 -10.97 1.33 -3.19
CA ILE A 256 -11.02 -0.03 -2.63
C ILE A 256 -10.47 -0.06 -1.20
N PHE A 257 -9.35 0.61 -0.95
CA PHE A 257 -8.75 0.69 0.37
C PHE A 257 -9.71 1.26 1.42
N THR A 258 -10.47 2.30 1.06
CA THR A 258 -11.43 2.97 1.94
C THR A 258 -12.73 2.18 2.11
N MET A 259 -13.30 1.59 1.05
CA MET A 259 -14.52 0.78 1.18
C MET A 259 -14.28 -0.49 2.02
N MET A 260 -13.08 -1.06 1.93
CA MET A 260 -12.69 -2.26 2.65
C MET A 260 -12.09 -1.96 4.03
N ALA A 261 -12.22 -0.73 4.52
CA ALA A 261 -11.80 -0.37 5.87
C ALA A 261 -12.63 -1.11 6.94
N PRO A 262 -12.07 -1.37 8.14
CA PRO A 262 -12.84 -1.89 9.27
C PRO A 262 -14.09 -1.04 9.53
N GLY A 263 -15.24 -1.69 9.69
CA GLY A 263 -16.54 -1.03 9.86
C GLY A 263 -17.34 -0.86 8.56
N ARG A 264 -16.68 -0.71 7.40
CA ARG A 264 -17.36 -0.47 6.11
C ARG A 264 -17.40 -1.66 5.17
N TRP A 265 -16.46 -2.60 5.31
CA TRP A 265 -16.33 -3.70 4.37
C TRP A 265 -17.61 -4.54 4.20
N ARG A 266 -18.45 -4.65 5.24
CA ARG A 266 -19.73 -5.38 5.17
C ARG A 266 -20.74 -4.68 4.28
N ALA A 267 -20.89 -3.37 4.44
CA ALA A 267 -21.73 -2.53 3.58
C ALA A 267 -21.27 -2.59 2.12
N ALA A 268 -19.95 -2.47 1.91
CA ALA A 268 -19.33 -2.60 0.60
C ALA A 268 -19.58 -3.97 -0.04
N ALA A 269 -19.36 -5.06 0.71
CA ALA A 269 -19.60 -6.42 0.23
C ALA A 269 -21.08 -6.67 -0.06
N HIS A 270 -21.99 -6.18 0.80
CA HIS A 270 -23.43 -6.27 0.58
C HIS A 270 -23.83 -5.56 -0.71
N PHE A 271 -23.41 -4.30 -0.89
CA PHE A 271 -23.65 -3.55 -2.12
C PHE A 271 -23.13 -4.28 -3.36
N LEU A 272 -21.90 -4.80 -3.32
CA LEU A 272 -21.35 -5.55 -4.46
C LEU A 272 -22.19 -6.79 -4.78
N CYS A 273 -22.69 -7.51 -3.77
CA CYS A 273 -23.48 -8.73 -3.94
C CYS A 273 -24.95 -8.47 -4.34
N THR A 274 -25.61 -7.46 -3.77
CA THR A 274 -27.06 -7.22 -3.92
C THR A 274 -27.39 -6.05 -4.84
N GLY A 275 -26.50 -5.05 -4.95
CA GLY A 275 -26.75 -3.78 -5.63
C GLY A 275 -27.47 -2.74 -4.78
N GLU A 276 -27.73 -3.02 -3.49
CA GLU A 276 -28.44 -2.11 -2.60
C GLU A 276 -27.54 -0.97 -2.14
N ALA A 277 -27.62 0.18 -2.83
CA ALA A 277 -26.81 1.36 -2.53
C ALA A 277 -27.10 1.98 -1.14
N SER A 278 -28.28 1.70 -0.56
CA SER A 278 -28.63 2.13 0.81
C SER A 278 -27.64 1.59 1.84
N ALA A 279 -27.01 0.43 1.59
CA ALA A 279 -26.00 -0.14 2.47
C ALA A 279 -24.74 0.72 2.58
N LEU A 280 -24.44 1.56 1.59
CA LEU A 280 -23.23 2.41 1.56
C LEU A 280 -23.38 3.71 2.37
N ARG A 281 -24.57 3.98 2.92
CA ARG A 281 -24.89 5.24 3.62
C ARG A 281 -24.77 5.17 5.15
N GLY A 282 -24.18 4.11 5.69
CA GLY A 282 -23.96 3.89 7.13
C GLY A 282 -22.52 3.50 7.44
#